data_AF-A0A0A6UMP5-F1
#
_entry.id   AF-A0A0A6UMP5-F1
#
_cell.length_a   1.000
_cell.length_b   1.000
_cell.length_c   1.000
_cell.angle_alpha   90.00
_cell.angle_beta   90.00
_cell.angle_gamma   90.00
#
_symmetry.space_group_name_H-M   'P 1'
#
loop_
_entity.id
_entity.type
_entity.pdbx_description
1 polymer ?
#
loop_
_entity_poly.entity_id
_entity_poly.type
_entity_poly.pdbx_seq_one_letter_code
_entity_poly.pdbx_strand_id
1 'polypeptide(L)'
;MTTQLRDSFADPQSREDRSVVFIDQVGSTAMKEQQPEAGWLPSLGFLYDTVTTIAFRANPDAEIKYLGDGIMISFDGDRATEAVNMAIQVQEAINDANQGRTGGKGAIDFNCSVGVSTGPIVAFETPTGGRDYVGMVADKARRLCDAASPKGILIDRATAAAANMTRIASRVGTALGRAPEQYQGDIQRIPLKGFDQPVDYFEVFWDQQLHGLKSEGVTSTADRMRTAAAPVATQLTVVRQAGRAGAPEERHVGEVTCWKPEANFGFLRDQRTGEDFYFRGNHMVYPEDAAETLTVGSRAAFVASGRADTGHKRSAVGILVVGDYAEGTLRLPEGKAHGWLRVADGLGNSHHVFTSRAAVQGHAPGTLLSFKVGANEKGGVAEEIELPEMQAAA
;
A
#
# COMPACT_ATOMS: atom_id res chain seq x y z
N MET A 1 -2.87 -48.88 -1.76
CA MET A 1 -3.17 -48.27 -3.07
C MET A 1 -3.00 -46.78 -2.88
N THR A 2 -2.12 -46.14 -3.63
CA THR A 2 -1.95 -44.68 -3.57
C THR A 2 -3.23 -44.04 -4.07
N THR A 3 -3.97 -43.35 -3.21
CA THR A 3 -5.16 -42.59 -3.59
C THR A 3 -4.74 -41.57 -4.65
N GLN A 4 -5.44 -41.53 -5.78
CA GLN A 4 -5.11 -40.53 -6.80
C GLN A 4 -5.55 -39.16 -6.30
N LEU A 5 -4.76 -38.10 -6.56
CA LEU A 5 -5.08 -36.74 -6.12
C LEU A 5 -6.47 -36.28 -6.56
N ARG A 6 -6.90 -36.69 -7.76
CA ARG A 6 -8.26 -36.39 -8.26
C ARG A 6 -9.36 -36.90 -7.32
N ASP A 7 -9.15 -38.07 -6.71
CA ASP A 7 -10.10 -38.70 -5.81
C ASP A 7 -10.06 -37.97 -4.46
N SER A 8 -8.86 -37.62 -3.97
CA SER A 8 -8.68 -36.78 -2.78
C SER A 8 -9.35 -35.42 -2.91
N PHE A 9 -9.29 -34.77 -4.09
CA PHE A 9 -9.89 -33.44 -4.29
C PHE A 9 -11.42 -33.48 -4.37
N ALA A 10 -11.98 -34.62 -4.76
CA ALA A 10 -13.40 -34.87 -4.85
C ALA A 10 -14.02 -35.30 -3.50
N ASP A 11 -13.20 -35.78 -2.57
CA ASP A 11 -13.65 -36.20 -1.25
C ASP A 11 -14.12 -35.01 -0.40
N PRO A 12 -15.38 -34.97 0.06
CA PRO A 12 -15.86 -33.94 0.97
C PRO A 12 -15.04 -33.81 2.27
N GLN A 13 -14.42 -34.90 2.74
CA GLN A 13 -13.58 -34.88 3.94
C GLN A 13 -12.26 -34.13 3.73
N SER A 14 -11.86 -33.88 2.48
CA SER A 14 -10.68 -33.09 2.17
C SER A 14 -10.90 -31.58 2.38
N ARG A 15 -12.13 -31.15 2.69
CA ARG A 15 -12.50 -29.74 2.82
C ARG A 15 -12.31 -29.31 4.26
N GLU A 16 -11.43 -28.34 4.45
CA GLU A 16 -11.07 -27.82 5.77
C GLU A 16 -11.13 -26.31 5.78
N ASP A 17 -11.56 -25.72 6.89
CA ASP A 17 -11.45 -24.28 7.07
C ASP A 17 -10.05 -23.94 7.55
N ARG A 18 -9.34 -23.10 6.78
CA ARG A 18 -7.95 -22.71 7.04
C ARG A 18 -7.78 -21.20 6.95
N SER A 19 -6.85 -20.67 7.73
CA SER A 19 -6.31 -19.32 7.54
C SER A 19 -4.95 -19.43 6.86
N VAL A 20 -4.87 -19.00 5.61
CA VAL A 20 -3.66 -19.09 4.78
C VAL A 20 -2.96 -17.74 4.76
N VAL A 21 -1.68 -17.73 5.10
CA VAL A 21 -0.80 -16.57 5.04
C VAL A 21 0.24 -16.77 3.94
N PHE A 22 0.41 -15.77 3.08
CA PHE A 22 1.53 -15.68 2.17
C PHE A 22 2.42 -14.51 2.56
N ILE A 23 3.72 -14.75 2.65
CA ILE A 23 4.76 -13.75 2.90
C ILE A 23 5.73 -13.80 1.72
N ASP A 24 6.09 -12.66 1.15
CA ASP A 24 6.96 -12.59 -0.03
C ASP A 24 8.00 -11.48 0.15
N GLN A 25 9.26 -11.78 -0.16
CA GLN A 25 10.34 -10.80 -0.10
C GLN A 25 10.25 -9.82 -1.29
N VAL A 26 10.07 -8.54 -0.99
CA VAL A 26 9.97 -7.49 -2.01
C VAL A 26 11.30 -7.33 -2.74
N GLY A 27 11.24 -7.30 -4.07
CA GLY A 27 12.41 -7.02 -4.92
C GLY A 27 13.41 -8.18 -5.01
N SER A 28 13.03 -9.36 -4.51
CA SER A 28 13.87 -10.56 -4.47
C SER A 28 14.44 -10.96 -5.83
N THR A 29 13.64 -10.85 -6.90
CA THR A 29 14.05 -11.26 -8.26
C THR A 29 15.18 -10.36 -8.76
N ALA A 30 15.01 -9.04 -8.66
CA ALA A 30 16.04 -8.08 -9.05
C ALA A 30 17.31 -8.26 -8.20
N MET A 31 17.18 -8.51 -6.90
CA MET A 31 18.31 -8.79 -6.02
C MET A 31 19.08 -10.06 -6.45
N LYS A 32 18.37 -11.15 -6.76
CA LYS A 32 18.97 -12.42 -7.22
C LYS A 32 19.68 -12.29 -8.58
N GLU A 33 19.18 -11.41 -9.46
CA GLU A 33 19.83 -11.13 -10.75
C GLU A 33 21.09 -10.29 -10.61
N GLN A 34 21.12 -9.37 -9.63
CA GLN A 34 22.20 -8.39 -9.48
C GLN A 34 23.30 -8.82 -8.52
N GLN A 35 23.02 -9.77 -7.62
CA GLN A 35 23.95 -10.18 -6.56
C GLN A 35 24.30 -11.67 -6.68
N PRO A 36 25.55 -12.07 -6.37
CA PRO A 36 25.90 -13.48 -6.25
C PRO A 36 25.12 -14.14 -5.11
N GLU A 37 24.97 -15.46 -5.14
CA GLU A 37 24.21 -16.22 -4.11
C GLU A 37 24.66 -15.92 -2.67
N ALA A 38 25.96 -15.73 -2.45
CA ALA A 38 26.53 -15.36 -1.16
C ALA A 38 26.01 -14.01 -0.62
N GLY A 39 25.51 -13.13 -1.49
CA GLY A 39 24.95 -11.83 -1.12
C GLY A 39 23.51 -11.89 -0.62
N TRP A 40 22.69 -12.81 -1.14
CA TRP A 40 21.25 -12.84 -0.83
C TRP A 40 20.79 -14.09 -0.05
N LEU A 41 21.51 -15.21 -0.11
CA LEU A 41 21.15 -16.41 0.65
C LEU A 41 21.06 -16.19 2.18
N PRO A 42 21.94 -15.38 2.82
CA PRO A 42 21.81 -15.08 4.24
C PRO A 42 20.51 -14.34 4.59
N SER A 43 20.06 -13.42 3.73
CA SER A 43 18.78 -12.72 3.89
C SER A 43 17.60 -13.68 3.77
N LEU A 44 17.64 -14.61 2.81
CA LEU A 44 16.60 -15.63 2.67
C LEU A 44 16.58 -16.60 3.87
N GLY A 45 17.76 -17.03 4.35
CA GLY A 45 17.88 -17.85 5.55
C GLY A 45 17.30 -17.16 6.78
N PHE A 46 17.61 -15.87 6.97
CA PHE A 46 17.04 -15.07 8.05
C PHE A 46 15.51 -15.00 7.96
N LEU A 47 14.94 -14.79 6.76
CA LEU A 47 13.49 -14.78 6.57
C LEU A 47 12.88 -16.13 6.97
N TYR A 48 13.48 -17.24 6.54
CA TYR A 48 12.98 -18.60 6.84
C TYR A 48 13.02 -18.90 8.34
N ASP A 49 14.14 -18.62 9.00
CA ASP A 49 14.30 -18.84 10.44
C ASP A 49 13.33 -17.97 11.25
N THR A 50 13.21 -16.68 10.87
CA THR A 50 12.32 -15.72 11.53
C THR A 50 10.87 -16.16 11.42
N VAL A 51 10.40 -16.45 10.21
CA VAL A 51 9.02 -16.82 9.95
C VAL A 51 8.69 -18.15 10.61
N THR A 52 9.56 -19.16 10.52
CA THR A 52 9.36 -20.46 11.16
C THR A 52 9.25 -20.33 12.67
N THR A 53 10.17 -19.58 13.27
CA THR A 53 10.20 -19.43 14.72
C THR A 53 8.97 -18.68 15.23
N ILE A 54 8.49 -17.66 14.52
CA ILE A 54 7.29 -16.91 14.92
C ILE A 54 6.02 -17.74 14.66
N ALA A 55 5.93 -18.43 13.53
CA ALA A 55 4.80 -19.29 13.19
C ALA A 55 4.60 -20.40 14.21
N PHE A 56 5.65 -21.14 14.58
CA PHE A 56 5.54 -22.20 15.59
C PHE A 56 5.30 -21.68 17.02
N ARG A 57 5.71 -20.45 17.34
CA ARG A 57 5.30 -19.79 18.59
C ARG A 57 3.81 -19.45 18.59
N ALA A 58 3.26 -19.04 17.45
CA ALA A 58 1.85 -18.72 17.31
C ALA A 58 0.96 -19.98 17.29
N ASN A 59 1.40 -21.03 16.59
CA ASN A 59 0.78 -22.34 16.57
C ASN A 59 1.83 -23.43 16.27
N PRO A 60 2.11 -24.36 17.19
CA PRO A 60 3.02 -25.48 16.93
C PRO A 60 2.60 -26.37 15.75
N ASP A 61 1.31 -26.38 15.43
CA ASP A 61 0.74 -27.15 14.31
C ASP A 61 0.65 -26.33 13.01
N ALA A 62 1.27 -25.15 12.95
CA ALA A 62 1.34 -24.35 11.72
C ALA A 62 2.08 -25.11 10.62
N GLU A 63 1.46 -25.22 9.46
CA GLU A 63 2.06 -25.91 8.32
C GLU A 63 2.74 -24.90 7.40
N ILE A 64 4.05 -25.05 7.20
CA ILE A 64 4.88 -24.09 6.47
C ILE A 64 5.40 -24.72 5.19
N LYS A 65 5.24 -24.00 4.08
CA LYS A 65 5.77 -24.36 2.77
C LYS A 65 6.58 -23.22 2.19
N TYR A 66 7.83 -23.51 1.85
CA TYR A 66 8.75 -22.57 1.21
C TYR A 66 8.57 -22.58 -0.31
N LEU A 67 8.54 -21.39 -0.91
CA LEU A 67 8.24 -21.15 -2.32
C LEU A 67 9.29 -20.21 -2.94
N GLY A 68 10.58 -20.51 -2.72
CA GLY A 68 11.69 -19.72 -3.23
C GLY A 68 12.00 -18.51 -2.35
N ASP A 69 11.40 -17.36 -2.63
CA ASP A 69 11.44 -16.14 -1.80
C ASP A 69 10.08 -15.82 -1.15
N GLY A 70 9.09 -16.65 -1.44
CA GLY A 70 7.81 -16.66 -0.77
C GLY A 70 7.70 -17.77 0.27
N ILE A 71 6.83 -17.57 1.25
CA ILE A 71 6.48 -18.55 2.26
C ILE A 71 4.96 -18.61 2.35
N MET A 72 4.41 -19.81 2.31
CA MET A 72 3.00 -20.08 2.59
C MET A 72 2.89 -20.75 3.96
N ILE A 73 1.96 -20.29 4.78
CA ILE A 73 1.69 -20.83 6.11
C ILE A 73 0.19 -21.09 6.21
N SER A 74 -0.20 -22.24 6.73
CA SER A 74 -1.59 -22.60 6.98
C SER A 74 -1.82 -22.80 8.47
N PHE A 75 -2.88 -22.18 8.98
CA PHE A 75 -3.41 -22.39 10.31
C PHE A 75 -4.84 -22.96 10.22
N ASP A 76 -5.33 -23.61 11.28
CA ASP A 76 -6.76 -23.90 11.40
C ASP A 76 -7.60 -22.61 11.27
N GLY A 77 -8.83 -22.73 10.75
CA GLY A 77 -9.70 -21.58 10.47
C GLY A 77 -10.02 -20.71 11.69
N ASP A 78 -10.06 -21.30 12.89
CA ASP A 78 -10.29 -20.62 14.16
C ASP A 78 -9.05 -19.85 14.68
N ARG A 79 -7.90 -19.98 14.02
CA ARG A 79 -6.63 -19.32 14.34
C ARG A 79 -6.34 -18.10 13.46
N ALA A 80 -7.36 -17.49 12.86
CA ALA A 80 -7.20 -16.27 12.05
C ALA A 80 -6.54 -15.13 12.84
N THR A 81 -6.84 -15.02 14.14
CA THR A 81 -6.21 -14.02 15.03
C THR A 81 -4.71 -14.23 15.14
N GLU A 82 -4.29 -15.47 15.40
CA GLU A 82 -2.89 -15.87 15.52
C GLU A 82 -2.15 -15.70 14.18
N ALA A 83 -2.80 -16.01 13.06
CA ALA A 83 -2.24 -15.79 11.72
C ALA A 83 -1.94 -14.30 11.44
N VAL A 84 -2.86 -13.39 11.78
CA VAL A 84 -2.65 -11.94 11.60
C VAL A 84 -1.58 -11.41 12.57
N ASN A 85 -1.60 -11.81 13.84
CA ASN A 85 -0.58 -11.41 14.80
C ASN A 85 0.82 -11.96 14.44
N MET A 86 0.89 -13.16 13.85
CA MET A 86 2.13 -13.72 13.32
C MET A 86 2.67 -12.85 12.17
N ALA A 87 1.81 -12.44 11.23
CA ALA A 87 2.19 -11.52 10.16
C ALA A 87 2.76 -10.18 10.68
N ILE A 88 2.14 -9.62 11.72
CA ILE A 88 2.63 -8.41 12.39
C ILE A 88 4.02 -8.66 12.99
N GLN A 89 4.19 -9.74 13.75
CA GLN A 89 5.46 -10.08 14.39
C GLN A 89 6.60 -10.30 13.38
N VAL A 90 6.30 -10.90 12.21
CA VAL A 90 7.28 -11.06 11.13
C VAL A 90 7.73 -9.69 10.60
N GLN A 91 6.78 -8.79 10.29
CA GLN A 91 7.12 -7.45 9.81
C GLN A 91 7.95 -6.67 10.85
N GLU A 92 7.59 -6.81 12.12
CA GLU A 92 8.31 -6.23 13.24
C GLU A 92 9.75 -6.76 13.39
N ALA A 93 9.95 -8.06 13.23
CA ALA A 93 11.26 -8.69 13.32
C ALA A 93 12.18 -8.27 12.16
N ILE A 94 11.64 -8.20 10.94
CA ILE A 94 12.37 -7.70 9.77
C ILE A 94 12.72 -6.22 9.96
N ASN A 95 11.78 -5.41 10.46
CA ASN A 95 12.04 -3.99 10.72
C ASN A 95 13.14 -3.78 11.79
N ASP A 96 13.16 -4.58 12.84
CA ASP A 96 14.24 -4.53 13.84
C ASP A 96 15.60 -4.94 13.26
N ALA A 97 15.63 -5.94 12.38
CA ALA A 97 16.84 -6.37 11.69
C ALA A 97 17.39 -5.29 10.76
N ASN A 98 16.52 -4.67 9.95
CA ASN A 98 16.88 -3.53 9.08
C ASN A 98 17.45 -2.35 9.89
N GLN A 99 16.96 -2.13 11.12
CA GLN A 99 17.46 -1.08 12.01
C GLN A 99 18.72 -1.49 12.80
N GLY A 100 19.24 -2.70 12.59
CA GLY A 100 20.44 -3.19 13.27
C GLY A 100 20.25 -3.59 14.73
N ARG A 101 19.02 -3.68 15.22
CA ARG A 101 18.70 -3.97 16.63
C ARG A 101 18.97 -5.42 17.02
N THR A 102 19.12 -6.31 16.03
CA THR A 102 19.40 -7.74 16.21
C THR A 102 20.80 -8.14 15.73
N GLY A 103 21.70 -7.16 15.54
CA GLY A 103 23.08 -7.42 15.08
C GLY A 103 23.24 -7.61 13.57
N GLY A 104 22.16 -7.46 12.79
CA GLY A 104 22.14 -7.61 11.33
C GLY A 104 22.29 -6.33 10.52
N LYS A 105 22.76 -5.22 11.11
CA LYS A 105 22.83 -3.92 10.41
C LYS A 105 23.68 -4.04 9.14
N GLY A 106 23.06 -3.83 7.98
CA GLY A 106 23.71 -3.95 6.66
C GLY A 106 23.82 -5.37 6.10
N ALA A 107 23.43 -6.40 6.84
CA ALA A 107 23.35 -7.79 6.36
C ALA A 107 21.90 -8.21 6.01
N ILE A 108 20.92 -7.63 6.71
CA ILE A 108 19.49 -7.76 6.44
C ILE A 108 19.00 -6.38 6.01
N ASP A 109 18.64 -6.26 4.73
CA ASP A 109 18.09 -5.05 4.13
C ASP A 109 17.04 -5.41 3.08
N PHE A 110 15.88 -5.86 3.56
CA PHE A 110 14.73 -6.14 2.70
C PHE A 110 13.42 -5.87 3.42
N ASN A 111 12.34 -5.80 2.65
CA ASN A 111 10.98 -5.72 3.16
C ASN A 111 10.18 -6.92 2.65
N CYS A 112 9.10 -7.27 3.36
CA CYS A 112 8.14 -8.26 2.90
C CYS A 112 6.76 -7.66 2.69
N SER A 113 5.98 -8.26 1.80
CA SER A 113 4.53 -8.09 1.72
C SER A 113 3.83 -9.31 2.31
N VAL A 114 2.63 -9.11 2.87
CA VAL A 114 1.84 -10.21 3.45
C VAL A 114 0.39 -10.15 2.97
N GLY A 115 -0.16 -11.31 2.64
CA GLY A 115 -1.57 -11.51 2.32
C GLY A 115 -2.17 -12.65 3.13
N VAL A 116 -3.37 -12.46 3.67
CA VAL A 116 -4.08 -13.46 4.46
C VAL A 116 -5.50 -13.66 3.93
N SER A 117 -5.92 -14.91 3.81
CA SER A 117 -7.32 -15.27 3.53
C SER A 117 -7.75 -16.46 4.38
N THR A 118 -8.98 -16.42 4.87
CA THR A 118 -9.58 -17.50 5.67
C THR A 118 -10.79 -18.09 4.96
N GLY A 119 -10.94 -19.41 5.00
CA GLY A 119 -12.13 -20.10 4.52
C GLY A 119 -11.88 -21.56 4.12
N PRO A 120 -12.82 -22.18 3.40
CA PRO A 120 -12.73 -23.58 3.03
C PRO A 120 -11.68 -23.80 1.92
N ILE A 121 -10.81 -24.77 2.13
CA ILE A 121 -9.74 -25.17 1.21
C ILE A 121 -9.68 -26.71 1.08
N VAL A 122 -9.08 -27.23 0.01
CA VAL A 122 -8.76 -28.66 -0.10
C VAL A 122 -7.42 -28.92 0.55
N ALA A 123 -7.39 -29.75 1.59
CA ALA A 123 -6.18 -30.38 2.07
C ALA A 123 -5.97 -31.72 1.36
N PHE A 124 -4.73 -32.05 1.04
CA PHE A 124 -4.39 -33.36 0.46
C PHE A 124 -2.97 -33.77 0.84
N GLU A 125 -2.71 -35.08 0.76
CA GLU A 125 -1.35 -35.62 0.86
C GLU A 125 -0.73 -35.65 -0.55
N THR A 126 0.43 -35.01 -0.67
CA THR A 126 1.23 -35.03 -1.89
C THR A 126 1.76 -36.43 -2.17
N PRO A 127 2.09 -36.78 -3.44
CA PRO A 127 2.64 -38.09 -3.77
C PRO A 127 3.95 -38.45 -3.03
N THR A 128 4.62 -37.46 -2.43
CA THR A 128 5.86 -37.61 -1.66
C THR A 128 5.65 -37.64 -0.14
N GLY A 129 4.40 -37.67 0.35
CA GLY A 129 4.08 -37.87 1.78
C GLY A 129 4.03 -36.59 2.63
N GLY A 130 3.86 -35.42 2.02
CA GLY A 130 3.64 -34.14 2.73
C GLY A 130 2.23 -33.62 2.54
N ARG A 131 1.69 -32.88 3.52
CA ARG A 131 0.38 -32.22 3.38
C ARG A 131 0.49 -30.92 2.60
N ASP A 132 -0.49 -30.63 1.76
CA ASP A 132 -0.54 -29.41 0.95
C ASP A 132 -1.99 -28.97 0.75
N TYR A 133 -2.15 -27.73 0.27
CA TYR A 133 -3.46 -27.11 0.15
C TYR A 133 -3.70 -26.50 -1.23
N VAL A 134 -4.92 -26.66 -1.75
CA VAL A 134 -5.35 -26.05 -3.01
C VAL A 134 -6.75 -25.46 -2.89
N GLY A 135 -6.94 -24.27 -3.47
CA GLY A 135 -8.25 -23.64 -3.55
C GLY A 135 -8.18 -22.12 -3.56
N MET A 136 -9.36 -21.51 -3.74
CA MET A 136 -9.51 -20.06 -3.89
C MET A 136 -8.99 -19.26 -2.69
N VAL A 137 -8.98 -19.84 -1.49
CA VAL A 137 -8.44 -19.19 -0.28
C VAL A 137 -6.93 -19.00 -0.39
N ALA A 138 -6.18 -20.03 -0.79
CA ALA A 138 -4.74 -19.92 -1.02
C ALA A 138 -4.43 -18.97 -2.18
N ASP A 139 -5.18 -19.06 -3.28
CA ASP A 139 -5.03 -18.13 -4.40
C ASP A 139 -5.28 -16.68 -3.97
N LYS A 140 -6.34 -16.42 -3.18
CA LYS A 140 -6.66 -15.07 -2.70
C LYS A 140 -5.57 -14.54 -1.78
N ALA A 141 -5.12 -15.32 -0.80
CA ALA A 141 -4.04 -14.94 0.11
C ALA A 141 -2.76 -14.59 -0.68
N ARG A 142 -2.40 -15.42 -1.67
CA ARG A 142 -1.26 -15.14 -2.56
C ARG A 142 -1.44 -13.84 -3.33
N ARG A 143 -2.62 -13.60 -3.91
CA ARG A 143 -2.89 -12.39 -4.70
C ARG A 143 -2.95 -11.13 -3.85
N LEU A 144 -3.42 -11.22 -2.61
CA LEU A 144 -3.33 -10.14 -1.64
C LEU A 144 -1.88 -9.82 -1.29
N CYS A 145 -1.05 -10.84 -1.07
CA CYS A 145 0.39 -10.67 -0.83
C CYS A 145 1.08 -10.01 -2.04
N ASP A 146 0.80 -10.49 -3.25
CA ASP A 146 1.33 -9.91 -4.48
C ASP A 146 0.96 -8.42 -4.59
N ALA A 147 -0.27 -8.05 -4.23
CA ALA A 147 -0.78 -6.68 -4.32
C ALA A 147 -0.33 -5.74 -3.20
N ALA A 148 0.00 -6.26 -2.02
CA ALA A 148 0.38 -5.45 -0.86
C ALA A 148 1.71 -4.72 -1.10
N SER A 149 1.77 -3.44 -0.77
CA SER A 149 3.02 -2.67 -0.74
C SER A 149 4.06 -3.32 0.18
N PRO A 150 5.35 -2.96 0.04
CA PRO A 150 6.36 -3.34 1.02
C PRO A 150 5.91 -2.95 2.43
N LYS A 151 6.07 -3.88 3.39
CA LYS A 151 5.58 -3.80 4.78
C LYS A 151 4.05 -3.91 4.96
N GLY A 152 3.28 -3.94 3.87
CA GLY A 152 1.83 -4.09 3.91
C GLY A 152 1.38 -5.48 4.36
N ILE A 153 0.27 -5.52 5.09
CA ILE A 153 -0.44 -6.75 5.47
C ILE A 153 -1.89 -6.59 5.03
N LEU A 154 -2.29 -7.31 3.99
CA LEU A 154 -3.66 -7.30 3.49
C LEU A 154 -4.41 -8.55 3.92
N ILE A 155 -5.62 -8.38 4.44
CA ILE A 155 -6.49 -9.47 4.86
C ILE A 155 -7.83 -9.37 4.15
N ASP A 156 -8.41 -10.50 3.73
CA ASP A 156 -9.74 -10.48 3.16
C ASP A 156 -10.84 -10.31 4.22
N ARG A 157 -12.07 -10.07 3.76
CA ARG A 157 -13.23 -9.93 4.65
C ARG A 157 -13.48 -11.16 5.54
N ALA A 158 -13.21 -12.36 5.04
CA ALA A 158 -13.40 -13.59 5.81
C ALA A 158 -12.39 -13.69 6.96
N THR A 159 -11.13 -13.32 6.71
CA THR A 159 -10.09 -13.22 7.75
C THR A 159 -10.48 -12.22 8.81
N ALA A 160 -10.91 -11.02 8.42
CA ALA A 160 -11.31 -9.98 9.38
C ALA A 160 -12.53 -10.40 10.22
N ALA A 161 -13.45 -11.19 9.66
CA ALA A 161 -14.60 -11.72 10.37
C ALA A 161 -14.26 -12.89 11.32
N ALA A 162 -13.28 -13.72 10.94
CA ALA A 162 -12.81 -14.86 11.74
C ALA A 162 -11.82 -14.44 12.84
N ALA A 163 -11.05 -13.38 12.60
CA ALA A 163 -10.10 -12.86 13.56
C ALA A 163 -10.82 -12.11 14.70
N ASN A 164 -10.38 -12.36 15.93
CA ASN A 164 -10.75 -11.52 17.05
C ASN A 164 -9.90 -10.25 17.00
N MET A 165 -10.42 -9.22 16.34
CA MET A 165 -9.75 -7.93 16.17
C MET A 165 -9.37 -7.26 17.50
N THR A 166 -10.03 -7.60 18.61
CA THR A 166 -9.67 -7.07 19.94
C THR A 166 -8.35 -7.61 20.48
N ARG A 167 -7.84 -8.70 19.89
CA ARG A 167 -6.57 -9.36 20.26
C ARG A 167 -5.45 -9.05 19.27
N ILE A 168 -5.72 -8.24 18.24
CA ILE A 168 -4.69 -7.82 17.29
C ILE A 168 -3.89 -6.67 17.92
N ALA A 169 -2.58 -6.84 17.95
CA ALA A 169 -1.68 -5.85 18.54
C ALA A 169 -0.32 -5.85 17.84
N SER A 170 0.31 -4.69 17.87
CA SER A 170 1.70 -4.47 17.47
C SER A 170 2.42 -3.69 18.56
N ARG A 171 3.75 -3.78 18.64
CA ARG A 171 4.58 -3.04 19.59
C ARG A 171 4.40 -1.53 19.41
N VAL A 172 4.41 -1.06 18.16
CA VAL A 172 4.20 0.37 17.85
C VAL A 172 2.81 0.83 18.24
N GLY A 173 1.75 0.09 17.86
CA GLY A 173 0.39 0.47 18.21
C GLY A 173 0.15 0.44 19.72
N THR A 174 0.70 -0.54 20.43
CA THR A 174 0.63 -0.61 21.90
C THR A 174 1.32 0.61 22.53
N ALA A 175 2.52 0.96 22.07
CA ALA A 175 3.24 2.13 22.56
C ALA A 175 2.51 3.46 22.29
N LEU A 176 1.73 3.53 21.21
CA LEU A 176 0.90 4.69 20.84
C LEU A 176 -0.51 4.67 21.47
N GLY A 177 -0.85 3.65 22.27
CA GLY A 177 -2.18 3.52 22.86
C GLY A 177 -3.29 3.26 21.83
N ARG A 178 -2.96 2.55 20.75
CA ARG A 178 -3.90 2.21 19.67
C ARG A 178 -5.03 1.33 20.21
N ALA A 179 -6.26 1.79 20.06
CA ALA A 179 -7.46 1.01 20.35
C ALA A 179 -7.61 -0.14 19.34
N PRO A 180 -8.24 -1.27 19.71
CA PRO A 180 -8.27 -2.44 18.85
C PRO A 180 -8.91 -2.21 17.48
N GLU A 181 -9.92 -1.36 17.40
CA GLU A 181 -10.63 -1.03 16.15
C GLU A 181 -9.73 -0.28 15.17
N GLN A 182 -8.69 0.37 15.66
CA GLN A 182 -7.73 1.13 14.83
C GLN A 182 -6.68 0.22 14.17
N TYR A 183 -6.60 -1.06 14.52
CA TYR A 183 -5.72 -2.02 13.84
C TYR A 183 -6.28 -2.46 12.48
N GLN A 184 -7.55 -2.20 12.21
CA GLN A 184 -8.19 -2.51 10.94
C GLN A 184 -8.39 -1.22 10.14
N GLY A 185 -7.80 -1.15 8.94
CA GLY A 185 -8.11 -0.08 7.99
C GLY A 185 -9.55 -0.16 7.48
N ASP A 186 -9.93 0.80 6.64
CA ASP A 186 -11.22 0.77 5.94
C ASP A 186 -11.31 -0.41 4.97
N ILE A 187 -12.53 -0.86 4.69
CA ILE A 187 -12.77 -1.84 3.63
C ILE A 187 -12.43 -1.23 2.27
N GLN A 188 -11.57 -1.91 1.53
CA GLN A 188 -11.14 -1.52 0.19
C GLN A 188 -11.39 -2.67 -0.79
N ARG A 189 -11.35 -2.36 -2.10
CA ARG A 189 -11.62 -3.33 -3.17
C ARG A 189 -10.49 -3.34 -4.17
N ILE A 190 -10.02 -4.54 -4.53
CA ILE A 190 -8.97 -4.71 -5.53
C ILE A 190 -9.32 -5.81 -6.54
N PRO A 191 -9.20 -5.57 -7.85
CA PRO A 191 -9.30 -6.64 -8.84
C PRO A 191 -8.07 -7.53 -8.77
N LEU A 192 -8.26 -8.81 -8.49
CA LEU A 192 -7.16 -9.78 -8.43
C LEU A 192 -7.19 -10.70 -9.64
N LYS A 193 -6.02 -11.19 -10.07
CA LYS A 193 -5.93 -12.20 -11.13
C LYS A 193 -6.62 -13.49 -10.68
N GLY A 194 -7.54 -13.99 -11.50
CA GLY A 194 -8.30 -15.22 -11.21
C GLY A 194 -9.61 -14.99 -10.44
N PHE A 195 -9.99 -13.74 -10.18
CA PHE A 195 -11.25 -13.38 -9.53
C PHE A 195 -12.10 -12.51 -10.47
N ASP A 196 -13.33 -12.93 -10.73
CA ASP A 196 -14.25 -12.21 -11.62
C ASP A 196 -14.80 -10.92 -11.00
N GLN A 197 -14.89 -10.89 -9.67
CA GLN A 197 -15.30 -9.72 -8.90
C GLN A 197 -14.10 -9.16 -8.13
N PRO A 198 -14.05 -7.82 -7.94
CA PRO A 198 -13.09 -7.23 -7.02
C PRO A 198 -13.19 -7.85 -5.64
N VAL A 199 -12.04 -8.13 -5.04
CA VAL A 199 -11.94 -8.71 -3.70
C VAL A 199 -11.95 -7.59 -2.67
N ASP A 200 -12.87 -7.69 -1.71
CA ASP A 200 -12.89 -6.85 -0.50
C ASP A 200 -11.71 -7.23 0.40
N TYR A 201 -10.92 -6.25 0.83
CA TYR A 201 -9.81 -6.42 1.76
C TYR A 201 -9.73 -5.29 2.79
N PHE A 202 -8.98 -5.55 3.86
CA PHE A 202 -8.55 -4.58 4.85
C PHE A 202 -7.03 -4.59 4.89
N GLU A 203 -6.43 -3.44 5.19
CA GLU A 203 -5.03 -3.39 5.57
C GLU A 203 -4.92 -3.38 7.09
N VAL A 204 -3.98 -4.16 7.63
CA VAL A 204 -3.71 -4.22 9.07
C VAL A 204 -2.74 -3.12 9.46
N PHE A 205 -3.19 -2.22 10.34
CA PHE A 205 -2.42 -1.08 10.81
C PHE A 205 -1.46 -1.50 11.92
N TRP A 206 -0.29 -2.04 11.54
CA TRP A 206 0.69 -2.54 12.49
C TRP A 206 1.81 -1.53 12.81
N ASP A 207 2.22 -0.68 11.85
CA ASP A 207 3.28 0.33 12.02
C ASP A 207 2.71 1.73 12.35
N GLN A 208 3.46 2.81 12.13
CA GLN A 208 3.03 4.20 12.28
C GLN A 208 2.11 4.70 11.16
N GLN A 209 2.14 4.04 10.00
CA GLN A 209 1.23 4.29 8.87
C GLN A 209 0.71 2.99 8.24
N LEU A 210 -0.32 3.12 7.39
CA LEU A 210 -0.70 2.10 6.41
C LEU A 210 0.24 2.19 5.21
N HIS A 211 0.52 1.07 4.55
CA HIS A 211 1.46 0.94 3.42
C HIS A 211 0.76 0.84 2.06
N GLY A 212 -0.49 0.39 2.02
CA GLY A 212 -1.33 0.37 0.82
C GLY A 212 -0.98 -0.71 -0.21
N LEU A 213 -1.27 -0.43 -1.48
CA LEU A 213 -1.07 -1.33 -2.61
C LEU A 213 0.17 -0.98 -3.45
N LYS A 214 0.82 -1.98 -4.03
CA LYS A 214 1.83 -1.78 -5.08
C LYS A 214 1.22 -1.08 -6.30
N SER A 215 2.00 -0.21 -6.93
CA SER A 215 1.61 0.58 -8.11
C SER A 215 1.03 -0.25 -9.27
N GLU A 216 1.45 -1.50 -9.45
CA GLU A 216 0.92 -2.41 -10.48
C GLU A 216 -0.50 -2.93 -10.20
N GLY A 217 -0.88 -3.03 -8.92
CA GLY A 217 -2.27 -3.31 -8.50
C GLY A 217 -3.22 -2.16 -8.84
N VAL A 218 -2.69 -0.94 -8.88
CA VAL A 218 -3.45 0.28 -9.22
C VAL A 218 -3.68 0.40 -10.73
N THR A 219 -2.69 0.03 -11.57
CA THR A 219 -2.81 0.13 -13.04
C THR A 219 -3.69 -0.97 -13.67
N SER A 220 -3.65 -2.20 -13.13
CA SER A 220 -4.55 -3.29 -13.60
C SER A 220 -6.04 -3.01 -13.36
N THR A 221 -6.34 -2.16 -12.37
CA THR A 221 -7.70 -1.66 -12.07
C THR A 221 -8.22 -0.71 -13.16
N ALA A 222 -7.35 0.07 -13.80
CA ALA A 222 -7.75 1.05 -14.82
C ALA A 222 -8.02 0.39 -16.19
N ASP A 223 -7.34 -0.70 -16.52
CA ASP A 223 -7.46 -1.35 -17.84
C ASP A 223 -8.63 -2.33 -17.93
N ARG A 224 -8.94 -3.11 -16.88
CA ARG A 224 -10.08 -4.04 -16.90
C ARG A 224 -11.44 -3.35 -16.87
N MET A 225 -11.53 -2.15 -16.30
CA MET A 225 -12.76 -1.36 -16.30
C MET A 225 -13.11 -0.78 -17.68
N ARG A 226 -12.17 -0.73 -18.65
CA ARG A 226 -12.44 -0.21 -20.01
C ARG A 226 -13.04 -1.26 -20.96
N THR A 227 -12.87 -2.55 -20.70
CA THR A 227 -13.19 -3.61 -21.66
C THR A 227 -14.58 -4.23 -21.51
N ALA A 228 -15.35 -3.87 -20.46
CA ALA A 228 -16.58 -4.58 -20.10
C ALA A 228 -17.91 -3.84 -20.41
N ALA A 229 -17.91 -2.78 -21.22
CA ALA A 229 -19.12 -1.97 -21.46
C ALA A 229 -19.59 -1.95 -22.93
N ALA A 230 -20.58 -2.78 -23.26
CA ALA A 230 -21.57 -2.57 -24.32
C ALA A 230 -22.90 -3.26 -23.96
N PRO A 231 -24.08 -2.76 -24.42
CA PRO A 231 -25.24 -2.61 -23.54
C PRO A 231 -26.41 -3.56 -23.85
N VAL A 232 -27.18 -3.95 -22.83
CA VAL A 232 -28.62 -4.24 -22.98
C VAL A 232 -29.37 -3.61 -21.81
N ALA A 233 -30.34 -2.77 -22.15
CA ALA A 233 -31.20 -2.06 -21.23
C ALA A 233 -32.35 -2.94 -20.74
N THR A 234 -32.60 -2.96 -19.43
CA THR A 234 -33.95 -3.06 -18.88
C THR A 234 -33.98 -2.36 -17.52
N GLN A 235 -34.87 -1.38 -17.41
CA GLN A 235 -35.06 -0.52 -16.24
C GLN A 235 -35.72 -1.28 -15.09
N LEU A 236 -35.11 -1.21 -13.91
CA LEU A 236 -35.81 -1.32 -12.62
C LEU A 236 -35.28 -0.22 -11.71
N THR A 237 -36.21 0.62 -11.25
CA THR A 237 -35.99 1.82 -10.46
C THR A 237 -35.52 1.45 -9.06
N VAL A 238 -34.24 1.69 -8.78
CA VAL A 238 -33.68 1.74 -7.43
C VAL A 238 -33.06 3.12 -7.26
N VAL A 239 -33.41 3.79 -6.17
CA VAL A 239 -32.95 5.12 -5.79
C VAL A 239 -31.42 5.15 -5.79
N ARG A 240 -30.83 5.87 -6.76
CA ARG A 240 -29.40 6.04 -6.94
C ARG A 240 -28.82 6.90 -5.82
N GLN A 241 -28.04 6.32 -4.92
CA GLN A 241 -26.95 7.07 -4.28
C GLN A 241 -25.74 7.03 -5.20
N ALA A 242 -25.41 8.20 -5.74
CA ALA A 242 -24.24 8.41 -6.59
C ALA A 242 -22.96 8.47 -5.73
N GLY A 243 -22.02 7.58 -6.03
CA GLY A 243 -20.61 7.63 -5.61
C GLY A 243 -19.81 6.61 -6.44
N ARG A 244 -19.69 6.83 -7.76
CA ARG A 244 -18.46 7.24 -8.50
C ARG A 244 -17.30 6.25 -8.33
N ALA A 245 -16.89 5.47 -9.34
CA ALA A 245 -16.23 5.89 -10.58
C ALA A 245 -15.23 7.04 -10.32
N GLY A 246 -13.92 6.74 -10.30
CA GLY A 246 -12.78 7.68 -10.19
C GLY A 246 -13.15 9.08 -9.71
N ALA A 247 -13.11 9.32 -8.39
CA ALA A 247 -13.16 10.68 -7.92
C ALA A 247 -11.89 11.38 -8.45
N PRO A 248 -12.02 12.53 -9.13
CA PRO A 248 -10.86 13.34 -9.49
C PRO A 248 -10.11 13.69 -8.19
N GLU A 249 -8.77 13.60 -8.18
CA GLU A 249 -7.95 14.21 -7.14
C GLU A 249 -8.48 15.63 -6.92
N GLU A 250 -9.05 15.90 -5.75
CA GLU A 250 -9.58 17.23 -5.45
C GLU A 250 -8.39 18.10 -5.09
N ARG A 251 -7.92 18.84 -6.10
CA ARG A 251 -6.77 19.73 -6.02
C ARG A 251 -7.24 21.08 -5.54
N HIS A 252 -6.49 21.65 -4.62
CA HIS A 252 -6.78 22.93 -4.01
C HIS A 252 -5.55 23.82 -4.06
N VAL A 253 -5.82 25.12 -3.99
CA VAL A 253 -4.83 26.14 -3.71
C VAL A 253 -5.36 26.91 -2.52
N GLY A 254 -4.55 27.02 -1.47
CA GLY A 254 -4.97 27.66 -0.24
C GLY A 254 -3.85 28.47 0.38
N GLU A 255 -4.22 29.18 1.44
CA GLU A 255 -3.32 29.98 2.25
C GLU A 255 -3.14 29.34 3.62
N VAL A 256 -1.90 29.30 4.11
CA VAL A 256 -1.60 28.80 5.44
C VAL A 256 -2.17 29.78 6.46
N THR A 257 -3.22 29.37 7.17
CA THR A 257 -3.87 30.20 8.20
C THR A 257 -3.27 29.97 9.59
N CYS A 258 -2.60 28.83 9.78
CA CYS A 258 -1.94 28.46 11.01
C CYS A 258 -0.81 27.49 10.69
N TRP A 259 0.36 27.71 11.27
CA TRP A 259 1.45 26.74 11.28
C TRP A 259 2.11 26.75 12.66
N LYS A 260 2.24 25.58 13.27
CA LYS A 260 2.88 25.38 14.57
C LYS A 260 4.00 24.36 14.40
N PRO A 261 5.22 24.81 14.05
CA PRO A 261 6.33 23.90 13.74
C PRO A 261 6.66 22.97 14.93
N GLU A 262 6.56 23.46 16.16
CA GLU A 262 6.86 22.70 17.39
C GLU A 262 5.87 21.55 17.63
N ALA A 263 4.62 21.73 17.17
CA ALA A 263 3.58 20.72 17.29
C ALA A 263 3.35 19.95 15.97
N ASN A 264 4.15 20.25 14.94
CA ASN A 264 4.11 19.68 13.60
C ASN A 264 2.70 19.63 12.98
N PHE A 265 1.94 20.73 13.11
CA PHE A 265 0.63 20.82 12.45
C PHE A 265 0.26 22.24 12.03
N GLY A 266 -0.62 22.32 11.04
CA GLY A 266 -1.16 23.57 10.53
C GLY A 266 -2.53 23.43 9.89
N PHE A 267 -3.02 24.56 9.39
CA PHE A 267 -4.26 24.64 8.62
C PHE A 267 -4.05 25.43 7.33
N LEU A 268 -4.57 24.90 6.22
CA LEU A 268 -4.66 25.55 4.93
C LEU A 268 -6.11 25.92 4.67
N ARG A 269 -6.38 27.14 4.25
CA ARG A 269 -7.73 27.53 3.83
C ARG A 269 -7.79 27.71 2.32
N ASP A 270 -8.64 26.94 1.65
CA ASP A 270 -8.93 27.17 0.24
C ASP A 270 -9.79 28.44 0.14
N GLN A 271 -9.25 29.49 -0.49
CA GLN A 271 -9.93 30.78 -0.62
C GLN A 271 -11.17 30.70 -1.54
N ARG A 272 -11.25 29.71 -2.43
CA ARG A 272 -12.37 29.51 -3.36
C ARG A 272 -13.55 28.81 -2.68
N THR A 273 -13.28 27.77 -1.89
CA THR A 273 -14.35 27.01 -1.19
C THR A 273 -14.61 27.54 0.21
N GLY A 274 -13.66 28.27 0.80
CA GLY A 274 -13.68 28.72 2.18
C GLY A 274 -13.37 27.63 3.20
N GLU A 275 -13.01 26.43 2.76
CA GLU A 275 -12.80 25.25 3.59
C GLU A 275 -11.40 25.24 4.23
N ASP A 276 -11.34 24.81 5.49
CA ASP A 276 -10.09 24.59 6.22
C ASP A 276 -9.66 23.13 6.15
N PHE A 277 -8.41 22.92 5.74
CA PHE A 277 -7.75 21.64 5.67
C PHE A 277 -6.68 21.54 6.75
N TYR A 278 -6.72 20.46 7.53
CA TYR A 278 -5.67 20.15 8.50
C TYR A 278 -4.45 19.58 7.79
N PHE A 279 -3.24 19.91 8.24
CA PHE A 279 -2.04 19.23 7.76
C PHE A 279 -0.98 19.09 8.85
N ARG A 280 0.00 18.23 8.56
CA ARG A 280 1.24 18.06 9.32
C ARG A 280 2.44 18.30 8.41
N GLY A 281 3.60 18.60 8.97
CA GLY A 281 4.81 18.84 8.16
C GLY A 281 5.15 17.66 7.25
N ASN A 282 4.91 16.42 7.69
CA ASN A 282 5.11 15.21 6.87
C ASN A 282 4.09 15.02 5.73
N HIS A 283 3.11 15.91 5.59
CA HIS A 283 2.22 15.98 4.42
C HIS A 283 2.81 16.88 3.31
N MET A 284 3.93 17.55 3.56
CA MET A 284 4.67 18.29 2.54
C MET A 284 5.51 17.35 1.69
N VAL A 285 5.75 17.76 0.45
CA VAL A 285 6.69 17.07 -0.44
C VAL A 285 8.12 17.12 0.13
N TYR A 286 8.50 18.27 0.72
CA TYR A 286 9.78 18.49 1.40
C TYR A 286 9.54 18.86 2.87
N PRO A 287 9.31 17.88 3.76
CA PRO A 287 9.03 18.15 5.17
C PRO A 287 10.19 18.82 5.93
N GLU A 288 11.43 18.64 5.46
CA GLU A 288 12.63 19.30 5.98
C GLU A 288 12.59 20.82 5.83
N ASP A 289 11.98 21.31 4.75
CA ASP A 289 11.89 22.74 4.44
C ASP A 289 10.70 23.41 5.14
N ALA A 290 9.85 22.63 5.82
CA ALA A 290 8.60 23.09 6.43
C ALA A 290 8.81 24.22 7.45
N ALA A 291 9.93 24.22 8.17
CA ALA A 291 10.22 25.25 9.17
C ALA A 291 10.61 26.60 8.54
N GLU A 292 11.15 26.59 7.31
CA GLU A 292 11.65 27.77 6.62
C GLU A 292 10.63 28.34 5.62
N THR A 293 9.87 27.46 4.97
CA THR A 293 8.99 27.80 3.82
C THR A 293 7.53 28.01 4.21
N LEU A 294 7.04 27.31 5.24
CA LEU A 294 5.67 27.51 5.72
C LEU A 294 5.63 28.62 6.76
N THR A 295 5.01 29.74 6.37
CA THR A 295 4.61 30.80 7.29
C THR A 295 3.13 31.07 7.14
N VAL A 296 2.50 31.67 8.15
CA VAL A 296 1.11 32.14 8.01
C VAL A 296 1.06 33.17 6.88
N GLY A 297 0.20 32.94 5.89
CA GLY A 297 0.13 33.72 4.65
C GLY A 297 0.82 33.06 3.45
N SER A 298 1.64 32.02 3.64
CA SER A 298 2.21 31.26 2.52
C SER A 298 1.08 30.63 1.71
N ARG A 299 1.19 30.71 0.37
CA ARG A 299 0.27 30.01 -0.54
C ARG A 299 0.81 28.61 -0.82
N ALA A 300 -0.07 27.62 -0.87
CA ALA A 300 0.31 26.25 -1.18
C ALA A 300 -0.72 25.58 -2.11
N ALA A 301 -0.21 24.72 -3.00
CA ALA A 301 -1.02 23.80 -3.78
C ALA A 301 -1.01 22.42 -3.12
N PHE A 302 -2.17 21.78 -3.00
CA PHE A 302 -2.31 20.51 -2.27
C PHE A 302 -3.46 19.66 -2.79
N VAL A 303 -3.52 18.42 -2.32
CA VAL A 303 -4.63 17.49 -2.58
C VAL A 303 -5.42 17.30 -1.29
N ALA A 304 -6.75 17.35 -1.37
CA ALA A 304 -7.61 17.03 -0.23
C ALA A 304 -7.69 15.51 -0.02
N SER A 305 -7.55 15.09 1.22
CA SER A 305 -7.71 13.72 1.69
C SER A 305 -8.76 13.64 2.79
N GLY A 306 -9.57 12.59 2.77
CA GLY A 306 -10.74 12.42 3.64
C GLY A 306 -12.06 12.95 3.06
N ARG A 307 -13.18 12.67 3.74
CA ARG A 307 -14.53 13.09 3.29
C ARG A 307 -15.04 14.28 4.09
N ALA A 308 -15.69 15.21 3.39
CA ALA A 308 -16.25 16.44 3.97
C ALA A 308 -17.48 16.21 4.87
N ASP A 309 -18.08 15.02 4.84
CA ASP A 309 -19.35 14.69 5.51
C ASP A 309 -19.17 14.12 6.94
N THR A 310 -17.94 13.94 7.41
CA THR A 310 -17.65 13.25 8.69
C THR A 310 -17.59 14.17 9.91
N GLY A 311 -17.83 15.47 9.76
CA GLY A 311 -17.69 16.46 10.85
C GLY A 311 -16.24 16.73 11.27
N HIS A 312 -15.27 16.01 10.70
CA HIS A 312 -13.84 16.27 10.83
C HIS A 312 -13.33 17.13 9.66
N LYS A 313 -12.37 18.01 9.94
CA LYS A 313 -11.67 18.77 8.88
C LYS A 313 -10.91 17.78 7.99
N ARG A 314 -11.06 17.93 6.67
CA ARG A 314 -10.29 17.16 5.69
C ARG A 314 -8.80 17.48 5.81
N SER A 315 -7.94 16.58 5.37
CA SER A 315 -6.50 16.77 5.41
C SER A 315 -5.99 17.33 4.08
N ALA A 316 -5.02 18.24 4.12
CA ALA A 316 -4.19 18.58 2.97
C ALA A 316 -2.97 17.66 2.94
N VAL A 317 -2.70 17.06 1.79
CA VAL A 317 -1.57 16.15 1.52
C VAL A 317 -0.85 16.50 0.21
N GLY A 318 0.38 16.03 0.02
CA GLY A 318 1.19 16.38 -1.15
C GLY A 318 1.38 17.90 -1.28
N ILE A 319 1.62 18.58 -0.16
CA ILE A 319 1.66 20.03 -0.08
C ILE A 319 2.94 20.55 -0.75
N LEU A 320 2.75 21.46 -1.71
CA LEU A 320 3.79 22.22 -2.38
C LEU A 320 3.60 23.70 -2.08
N VAL A 321 4.64 24.36 -1.57
CA VAL A 321 4.61 25.81 -1.31
C VAL A 321 4.80 26.56 -2.63
N VAL A 322 3.94 27.53 -2.91
CA VAL A 322 3.99 28.33 -4.15
C VAL A 322 5.17 29.29 -4.07
N GLY A 323 6.01 29.26 -5.10
CA GLY A 323 7.24 30.04 -5.21
C GLY A 323 8.52 29.21 -5.00
N ASP A 324 8.40 28.06 -4.34
CA ASP A 324 9.53 27.15 -4.08
C ASP A 324 9.77 26.21 -5.26
N TYR A 325 10.93 25.55 -5.29
CA TYR A 325 11.24 24.52 -6.27
C TYR A 325 10.82 23.14 -5.78
N ALA A 326 10.41 22.31 -6.74
CA ALA A 326 10.11 20.91 -6.52
C ALA A 326 10.58 20.06 -7.68
N GLU A 327 10.74 18.76 -7.43
CA GLU A 327 11.13 17.77 -8.42
C GLU A 327 9.99 16.79 -8.65
N GLY A 328 9.68 16.53 -9.92
CA GLY A 328 8.58 15.66 -10.28
C GLY A 328 8.85 14.85 -11.54
N THR A 329 8.24 13.67 -11.61
CA THR A 329 8.34 12.81 -12.79
C THR A 329 7.33 13.20 -13.85
N LEU A 330 7.79 13.41 -15.08
CA LEU A 330 6.96 13.82 -16.20
C LEU A 330 5.99 12.74 -16.68
N ARG A 331 4.69 13.09 -16.72
CA ARG A 331 3.61 12.31 -17.32
C ARG A 331 3.00 13.09 -18.48
N LEU A 332 3.23 12.63 -19.70
CA LEU A 332 2.71 13.20 -20.94
C LEU A 332 1.81 12.18 -21.65
N PRO A 333 0.48 12.31 -21.55
CA PRO A 333 -0.42 11.48 -22.32
C PRO A 333 -0.28 11.77 -23.82
N GLU A 334 -0.33 10.71 -24.62
CA GLU A 334 -0.28 10.83 -26.07
C GLU A 334 -1.47 11.67 -26.60
N GLY A 335 -1.19 12.51 -27.59
CA GLY A 335 -2.20 13.38 -28.21
C GLY A 335 -2.74 14.53 -27.34
N LYS A 336 -2.26 14.73 -26.10
CA LYS A 336 -2.66 15.87 -25.26
C LYS A 336 -1.71 17.05 -25.42
N ALA A 337 -2.24 18.26 -25.27
CA ALA A 337 -1.49 19.52 -25.29
C ALA A 337 -0.87 19.87 -23.92
N HIS A 338 -1.09 19.04 -22.91
CA HIS A 338 -0.62 19.21 -21.54
C HIS A 338 -0.19 17.87 -20.94
N GLY A 339 0.55 17.94 -19.86
CA GLY A 339 0.94 16.81 -19.03
C GLY A 339 0.92 17.20 -17.55
N TRP A 340 1.53 16.36 -16.73
CA TRP A 340 1.69 16.60 -15.30
C TRP A 340 3.08 16.20 -14.83
N LEU A 341 3.62 16.95 -13.87
CA LEU A 341 4.74 16.51 -13.04
C LEU A 341 4.13 15.85 -11.79
N ARG A 342 4.39 14.56 -11.61
CA ARG A 342 3.96 13.83 -10.42
C ARG A 342 5.01 14.02 -9.33
N VAL A 343 4.62 14.69 -8.25
CA VAL A 343 5.37 14.72 -6.99
C VAL A 343 4.71 13.81 -5.97
N ALA A 344 5.42 13.39 -4.95
CA ALA A 344 4.86 12.64 -3.83
C ALA A 344 5.47 13.10 -2.51
N ASP A 345 4.67 13.17 -1.45
CA ASP A 345 5.20 13.35 -0.10
C ASP A 345 5.82 12.06 0.45
N GLY A 346 6.49 12.16 1.61
CA GLY A 346 7.10 11.02 2.29
C GLY A 346 6.11 9.94 2.76
N LEU A 347 4.80 10.21 2.68
CA LEU A 347 3.71 9.27 3.00
C LEU A 347 3.12 8.62 1.73
N GLY A 348 3.65 8.95 0.54
CA GLY A 348 3.23 8.39 -0.72
C GLY A 348 2.00 9.05 -1.34
N ASN A 349 1.46 10.14 -0.76
CA ASN A 349 0.39 10.89 -1.40
C ASN A 349 0.96 11.61 -2.62
N SER A 350 0.36 11.37 -3.79
CA SER A 350 0.80 12.02 -5.02
C SER A 350 0.03 13.30 -5.31
N HIS A 351 0.73 14.29 -5.83
CA HIS A 351 0.15 15.51 -6.37
C HIS A 351 0.61 15.68 -7.83
N HIS A 352 -0.36 15.78 -8.74
CA HIS A 352 -0.12 16.02 -10.16
C HIS A 352 -0.16 17.52 -10.48
N VAL A 353 1.03 18.11 -10.61
CA VAL A 353 1.22 19.52 -10.96
C VAL A 353 1.07 19.69 -12.46
N PHE A 354 0.25 20.63 -12.90
CA PHE A 354 -0.03 20.86 -14.33
C PHE A 354 1.21 21.40 -15.06
N THR A 355 1.48 20.90 -16.28
CA THR A 355 2.44 21.51 -17.20
C THR A 355 1.91 21.51 -18.63
N SER A 356 2.29 22.52 -19.42
CA SER A 356 1.97 22.56 -20.85
C SER A 356 2.95 21.69 -21.63
N ARG A 357 2.52 21.08 -22.74
CA ARG A 357 3.42 20.28 -23.57
C ARG A 357 4.57 21.09 -24.19
N ALA A 358 4.35 22.38 -24.43
CA ALA A 358 5.39 23.29 -24.90
C ALA A 358 6.48 23.51 -23.84
N ALA A 359 6.11 23.60 -22.56
CA ALA A 359 7.04 23.83 -21.45
C ALA A 359 7.96 22.64 -21.15
N VAL A 360 7.60 21.43 -21.61
CA VAL A 360 8.39 20.20 -21.42
C VAL A 360 8.87 19.61 -22.75
N GLN A 361 8.88 20.42 -23.81
CA GLN A 361 9.34 19.99 -25.11
C GLN A 361 10.81 19.56 -25.05
N GLY A 362 11.11 18.35 -25.52
CA GLY A 362 12.46 17.77 -25.47
C GLY A 362 12.70 16.82 -24.31
N HIS A 363 11.77 16.71 -23.35
CA HIS A 363 11.85 15.73 -22.27
C HIS A 363 10.95 14.52 -22.53
N ALA A 364 11.44 13.33 -22.19
CA ALA A 364 10.68 12.09 -22.36
C ALA A 364 9.70 11.89 -21.19
N PRO A 365 8.54 11.24 -21.40
CA PRO A 365 7.73 10.75 -20.29
C PRO A 365 8.59 9.88 -19.36
N GLY A 366 8.50 10.11 -18.05
CA GLY A 366 9.33 9.45 -17.05
C GLY A 366 10.59 10.22 -16.64
N THR A 367 10.96 11.31 -17.34
CA THR A 367 12.08 12.17 -16.94
C THR A 367 11.76 12.88 -15.61
N LEU A 368 12.73 12.91 -14.70
CA LEU A 368 12.70 13.74 -13.49
C LEU A 368 13.07 15.18 -13.87
N LEU A 369 12.22 16.13 -13.49
CA LEU A 369 12.40 17.55 -13.79
C LEU A 369 12.27 18.37 -12.50
N SER A 370 13.13 19.37 -12.36
CA SER A 370 12.98 20.43 -11.37
C SER A 370 12.07 21.52 -11.95
N PHE A 371 11.23 22.12 -11.11
CA PHE A 371 10.33 23.18 -11.52
C PHE A 371 9.99 24.08 -10.33
N LYS A 372 9.69 25.33 -10.62
CA LYS A 372 9.13 26.26 -9.65
C LYS A 372 7.63 26.06 -9.53
N VAL A 373 7.15 25.95 -8.30
CA VAL A 373 5.74 25.72 -7.99
C VAL A 373 4.96 27.02 -8.20
N GLY A 374 4.17 27.07 -9.27
CA GLY A 374 3.12 28.05 -9.49
C GLY A 374 1.75 27.53 -9.04
N ALA A 375 0.73 28.39 -9.11
CA ALA A 375 -0.65 28.00 -8.82
C ALA A 375 -1.66 28.85 -9.60
N ASN A 376 -2.74 28.22 -10.06
CA ASN A 376 -3.89 28.89 -10.66
C ASN A 376 -5.21 28.39 -10.06
N GLU A 377 -6.35 28.84 -10.60
CA GLU A 377 -7.70 28.47 -10.11
C GLU A 377 -7.99 26.95 -10.16
N LYS A 378 -7.19 26.17 -10.89
CA LYS A 378 -7.36 24.72 -11.08
C LYS A 378 -6.36 23.87 -10.30
N GLY A 379 -5.41 24.47 -9.58
CA GLY A 379 -4.39 23.76 -8.80
C GLY A 379 -2.97 24.25 -9.05
N GLY A 380 -2.00 23.41 -8.66
CA GLY A 380 -0.57 23.67 -8.88
C GLY A 380 -0.18 23.64 -10.37
N VAL A 381 0.74 24.53 -10.74
CA VAL A 381 1.32 24.65 -12.09
C VAL A 381 2.84 24.58 -11.99
N ALA A 382 3.48 23.94 -12.95
CA ALA A 382 4.92 23.91 -13.04
C ALA A 382 5.41 25.07 -13.93
N GLU A 383 6.26 25.92 -13.35
CA GLU A 383 6.93 27.04 -13.99
C GLU A 383 8.45 26.80 -13.97
N GLU A 384 9.22 27.51 -14.80
CA GLU A 384 10.70 27.44 -14.80
C GLU A 384 11.23 25.98 -14.78
N ILE A 385 10.76 25.15 -15.73
CA ILE A 385 11.04 23.70 -15.75
C ILE A 385 12.42 23.43 -16.34
N GLU A 386 13.27 22.75 -15.58
CA GLU A 386 14.66 22.47 -15.93
C GLU A 386 15.06 21.04 -15.52
N LEU A 387 16.22 20.57 -15.98
CA LEU A 387 16.82 19.35 -15.45
C LEU A 387 17.34 19.64 -14.03
N PRO A 388 17.20 18.72 -13.08
CA PRO A 388 17.79 18.88 -11.75
C PRO A 388 19.29 19.18 -11.89
N GLU A 389 19.79 20.19 -11.17
CA GLU A 389 21.23 20.35 -11.04
C GLU A 389 21.78 19.06 -10.44
N MET A 390 22.65 18.36 -11.17
CA MET A 390 23.40 17.26 -10.59
C MET A 390 24.23 17.85 -9.47
N GLN A 391 23.80 17.67 -8.22
CA GLN A 391 24.66 17.89 -7.07
C GLN A 391 25.87 16.99 -7.28
N ALA A 392 27.00 17.61 -7.65
CA ALA A 392 28.28 16.93 -7.72
C ALA A 392 28.52 16.32 -6.34
N ALA A 393 28.45 14.99 -6.26
CA ALA A 393 28.66 14.26 -5.02
C ALA A 393 30.00 14.68 -4.41
N ALA A 394 29.94 15.30 -3.24
CA ALA A 394 31.08 15.63 -2.40
C ALA A 394 31.19 14.60 -1.27
#